data_AF-A0A1J4VZF2-F1
#
_entry.id   AF-A0A1J4VZF2-F1
#
_cell.length_a   1.000
_cell.length_b   1.000
_cell.length_c   1.000
_cell.angle_alpha   90.00
_cell.angle_beta   90.00
_cell.angle_gamma   90.00
#
_symmetry.space_group_name_H-M   'P 1'
#
loop_
_entity.id
_entity.type
_entity.pdbx_description
1 polymer ?
#
loop_
_entity_poly.entity_id
_entity_poly.type
_entity_poly.pdbx_seq_one_letter_code
_entity_poly.pdbx_strand_id
1 'polypeptide(L)'
;MAMTSIELFALIISALIVVKILFLFFNKESWFKFVKTLYTKNNSISWLLGISSLIVLYFLLKTMTIVQVFAANLFFALLMGMVLVTYGTEFVKMADKIMKRKLPAAVLVNIIIWLVLAIWALVILFT
;
A
#
# COMPACT_ATOMS: atom_id res chain seq x y z
N MET A 1 10.80 23.32 -16.69
CA MET A 1 9.43 23.00 -16.24
C MET A 1 9.54 22.28 -14.90
N ALA A 2 8.79 22.71 -13.88
CA ALA A 2 8.76 22.00 -12.61
C ALA A 2 7.90 20.73 -12.77
N MET A 3 8.33 19.61 -12.18
CA MET A 3 7.56 18.36 -12.21
C MET A 3 6.23 18.54 -11.46
N THR A 4 5.18 17.95 -12.01
CA THR A 4 3.87 17.86 -11.35
C THR A 4 3.93 16.89 -10.17
N SER A 5 2.94 16.95 -9.26
CA SER A 5 2.89 16.05 -8.10
C SER A 5 2.80 14.57 -8.49
N ILE A 6 2.08 14.25 -9.57
CA ILE A 6 1.96 12.88 -10.07
C ILE A 6 3.29 12.38 -10.65
N GLU A 7 4.01 13.20 -11.43
CA GLU A 7 5.32 12.86 -11.97
C GLU A 7 6.35 12.67 -10.85
N LEU A 8 6.30 13.50 -9.80
CA LEU A 8 7.15 13.36 -8.63
C LEU A 8 6.90 12.03 -7.92
N PHE A 9 5.64 11.67 -7.68
CA PHE A 9 5.30 10.38 -7.05
C PHE A 9 5.71 9.20 -7.94
N ALA A 10 5.48 9.29 -9.24
CA ALA A 10 5.92 8.28 -10.20
C ALA A 10 7.45 8.10 -10.18
N LEU A 11 8.21 9.19 -10.13
CA LEU A 11 9.67 9.15 -10.01
C LEU A 11 10.11 8.49 -8.70
N ILE A 12 9.55 8.92 -7.57
CA ILE A 12 9.89 8.38 -6.24
C ILE A 12 9.61 6.87 -6.20
N ILE A 13 8.41 6.43 -6.59
CA ILE A 13 8.05 5.01 -6.49
C ILE A 13 8.85 4.17 -7.49
N SER A 14 9.10 4.67 -8.71
CA SER A 14 9.88 3.95 -9.71
C SER A 14 11.33 3.78 -9.27
N ALA A 15 11.96 4.84 -8.73
CA ALA A 15 13.30 4.77 -8.19
C ALA A 15 13.38 3.76 -7.03
N LEU A 16 12.41 3.80 -6.10
CA LEU A 16 12.35 2.85 -4.98
C LEU A 16 12.17 1.40 -5.44
N ILE A 17 11.34 1.16 -6.46
CA ILE A 17 11.14 -0.17 -7.05
C ILE A 17 12.45 -0.67 -7.66
N VAL A 18 13.13 0.15 -8.47
CA VAL A 18 14.40 -0.22 -9.09
C VAL A 18 15.44 -0.55 -8.02
N VAL A 19 15.63 0.34 -7.03
CA VAL A 19 16.57 0.12 -5.92
C VAL A 19 16.23 -1.15 -5.16
N LYS A 20 14.95 -1.36 -4.81
CA LYS A 20 14.48 -2.55 -4.09
C LYS A 20 14.75 -3.84 -4.88
N ILE A 21 14.45 -3.85 -6.18
CA ILE A 21 14.68 -5.01 -7.04
C ILE A 21 16.17 -5.32 -7.13
N LEU A 22 17.01 -4.31 -7.36
CA LEU A 22 18.47 -4.48 -7.37
C LEU A 22 18.97 -5.04 -6.03
N PHE A 23 18.52 -4.48 -4.90
CA PHE A 23 18.89 -4.98 -3.58
C PHE A 23 18.45 -6.43 -3.34
N LEU A 24 17.26 -6.81 -3.81
CA LEU A 24 16.78 -8.19 -3.73
C LEU A 24 17.60 -9.15 -4.59
N PHE A 25 18.16 -8.71 -5.72
CA PHE A 25 19.04 -9.57 -6.52
C PHE A 25 20.42 -9.72 -5.90
N PHE A 26 21.02 -8.62 -5.40
CA PHE A 26 22.38 -8.65 -4.86
C PHE A 26 22.47 -9.12 -3.41
N ASN A 27 21.48 -8.81 -2.56
CA ASN A 27 21.54 -9.12 -1.13
C ASN A 27 20.16 -9.26 -0.46
N LYS A 28 19.51 -10.42 -0.71
CA LYS A 28 18.20 -10.78 -0.13
C LYS A 28 18.19 -10.72 1.39
N GLU A 29 19.26 -11.16 2.05
CA GLU A 29 19.33 -11.23 3.50
C GLU A 29 19.37 -9.85 4.15
N SER A 30 20.19 -8.94 3.63
CA SER A 30 20.27 -7.57 4.14
C SER A 30 18.95 -6.84 3.95
N TRP A 31 18.29 -7.02 2.80
CA TRP A 31 16.96 -6.47 2.57
C TRP A 31 15.95 -7.03 3.58
N PHE A 32 15.93 -8.35 3.81
CA PHE A 32 15.03 -8.95 4.79
C PHE A 32 15.30 -8.46 6.22
N LYS A 33 16.57 -8.32 6.63
CA LYS A 33 16.95 -7.78 7.96
C LYS A 33 16.48 -6.33 8.12
N PHE A 34 16.63 -5.52 7.08
CA PHE A 34 16.15 -4.13 7.05
C PHE A 34 14.63 -4.08 7.23
N VAL A 35 13.87 -4.80 6.39
CA VAL A 35 12.41 -4.85 6.47
C VAL A 35 11.94 -5.40 7.82
N LYS A 36 12.53 -6.50 8.31
CA LYS A 36 12.19 -7.05 9.63
C LYS A 36 12.35 -5.99 10.72
N THR A 37 13.47 -5.29 10.75
CA THR A 37 13.73 -4.23 11.74
C THR A 37 12.71 -3.11 11.65
N LEU A 38 12.41 -2.67 10.43
CA LEU A 38 11.50 -1.57 10.14
C LEU A 38 10.07 -1.87 10.63
N TYR A 39 9.58 -3.10 10.40
CA TYR A 39 8.20 -3.49 10.71
C TYR A 39 7.99 -4.07 12.11
N THR A 40 9.03 -4.58 12.80
CA THR A 40 8.85 -5.18 14.14
C THR A 40 9.24 -4.28 15.30
N LYS A 41 10.14 -3.31 15.11
CA LYS A 41 10.63 -2.46 16.22
C LYS A 41 9.89 -1.14 16.35
N ASN A 42 9.23 -0.67 15.29
CA ASN A 42 8.71 0.70 15.24
C ASN A 42 7.19 0.74 15.11
N ASN A 43 6.49 0.79 16.26
CA ASN A 43 5.03 0.90 16.28
C ASN A 43 4.51 2.21 15.65
N SER A 44 5.36 3.23 15.54
CA SER A 44 5.04 4.52 14.92
C SER A 44 4.99 4.44 13.39
N ILE A 45 5.53 3.39 12.78
CA ILE A 45 5.57 3.28 11.31
C ILE A 45 4.17 3.16 10.71
N SER A 46 3.24 2.50 11.41
CA SER A 46 1.86 2.37 10.96
C SER A 46 1.19 3.75 10.83
N TRP A 47 1.42 4.64 11.79
CA TRP A 47 0.89 6.01 11.76
C TRP A 47 1.56 6.85 10.67
N LEU A 48 2.88 6.73 10.53
CA LEU A 48 3.62 7.42 9.47
C LEU A 48 3.10 7.03 8.08
N LEU A 49 2.86 5.73 7.85
CA LEU A 49 2.30 5.23 6.59
C LEU A 49 0.86 5.70 6.38
N GLY A 50 0.04 5.69 7.44
CA GLY A 50 -1.33 6.22 7.38
C GLY A 50 -1.38 7.69 7.00
N ILE A 51 -0.60 8.54 7.68
CA ILE A 51 -0.54 9.99 7.38
C ILE A 51 0.01 10.22 5.97
N SER A 52 1.10 9.52 5.60
CA SER A 52 1.67 9.62 4.26
C SER A 52 0.66 9.23 3.17
N SER A 53 -0.18 8.22 3.41
CA SER A 53 -1.21 7.80 2.46
C SER A 53 -2.27 8.89 2.21
N LEU A 54 -2.69 9.61 3.26
CA LEU A 54 -3.65 10.71 3.15
C LEU A 54 -3.03 11.91 2.41
N ILE A 55 -1.76 12.21 2.66
CA ILE A 55 -1.02 13.26 1.96
C ILE A 55 -0.94 12.93 0.47
N VAL A 56 -0.51 11.70 0.12
CA VAL A 56 -0.43 11.25 -1.27
C VAL A 56 -1.80 11.32 -1.93
N LEU A 57 -2.87 10.83 -1.28
CA LEU A 57 -4.23 10.89 -1.81
C LEU A 57 -4.66 12.34 -2.10
N TYR A 58 -4.42 13.27 -1.16
CA TYR A 58 -4.74 14.68 -1.37
C TYR A 58 -4.08 15.27 -2.62
N PHE A 59 -2.80 14.96 -2.85
CA PHE A 59 -2.09 15.42 -4.04
C PHE A 59 -2.56 14.71 -5.32
N LEU A 60 -2.85 13.41 -5.26
CA LEU A 60 -3.41 12.68 -6.40
C LEU A 60 -4.75 13.28 -6.83
N LEU A 61 -5.63 13.59 -5.88
CA LEU A 61 -6.95 14.16 -6.16
C LEU A 61 -6.92 15.56 -6.81
N LYS A 62 -5.78 16.26 -6.80
CA LYS A 62 -5.59 17.51 -7.58
C LYS A 62 -5.37 17.27 -9.08
N THR A 63 -4.99 16.05 -9.45
CA THR A 63 -4.54 15.71 -10.80
C THR A 63 -5.36 14.60 -11.45
N MET A 64 -6.01 13.75 -10.66
CA MET A 64 -6.80 12.62 -11.11
C MET A 64 -8.03 12.42 -10.21
N THR A 65 -9.06 11.79 -10.74
CA THR A 65 -10.27 11.46 -9.98
C THR A 65 -10.05 10.24 -9.08
N ILE A 66 -10.85 10.10 -8.02
CA ILE A 66 -10.80 8.91 -7.16
C ILE A 66 -11.06 7.62 -7.97
N VAL A 67 -11.84 7.71 -9.04
CA VAL A 67 -12.12 6.58 -9.95
C VAL A 67 -10.84 6.11 -10.64
N GLN A 68 -10.02 7.04 -11.13
CA GLN A 68 -8.73 6.73 -11.75
C GLN A 68 -7.75 6.11 -10.72
N VAL A 69 -7.76 6.60 -9.47
CA VAL A 69 -6.98 6.01 -8.37
C VAL A 69 -7.40 4.56 -8.12
N PHE A 70 -8.70 4.29 -8.05
CA PHE A 70 -9.23 2.93 -7.85
C PHE A 70 -8.92 2.00 -9.02
N ALA A 71 -8.97 2.49 -10.26
CA ALA A 71 -8.59 1.71 -11.44
C ALA A 71 -7.10 1.31 -11.40
N ALA A 72 -6.21 2.24 -11.06
CA ALA A 72 -4.79 1.93 -10.86
C ALA A 72 -4.56 0.97 -9.69
N ASN A 73 -5.31 1.13 -8.60
CA ASN A 73 -5.25 0.23 -7.45
C ASN A 73 -5.72 -1.19 -7.79
N LEU A 74 -6.74 -1.35 -8.65
CA LEU A 74 -7.16 -2.67 -9.14
C LEU A 74 -6.03 -3.36 -9.89
N PHE A 75 -5.36 -2.65 -10.81
CA PHE A 75 -4.20 -3.18 -11.51
C PHE A 75 -3.11 -3.63 -10.54
N PHE A 76 -2.76 -2.81 -9.55
CA PHE A 76 -1.78 -3.15 -8.52
C PHE A 76 -2.22 -4.34 -7.66
N ALA A 77 -3.49 -4.41 -7.27
CA ALA A 77 -4.05 -5.50 -6.47
C ALA A 77 -3.98 -6.84 -7.20
N LEU A 78 -4.21 -6.85 -8.52
CA LEU A 78 -4.08 -8.06 -9.35
C LEU A 78 -2.62 -8.53 -9.43
N LEU A 79 -1.67 -7.61 -9.62
CA LEU A 79 -0.23 -7.94 -9.60
C LEU A 79 0.22 -8.49 -8.24
N MET A 80 -0.25 -7.90 -7.15
CA MET A 80 0.02 -8.41 -5.80
C MET A 80 -0.61 -9.78 -5.59
N GLY A 81 -1.86 -9.98 -6.03
CA GLY A 81 -2.57 -11.25 -5.96
C GLY A 81 -1.80 -12.39 -6.62
N MET A 82 -1.21 -12.14 -7.79
CA MET A 82 -0.37 -13.11 -8.49
C MET A 82 0.78 -13.65 -7.61
N VAL A 83 1.44 -12.78 -6.84
CA VAL A 83 2.54 -13.19 -5.94
C VAL A 83 2.00 -13.86 -4.67
N LEU A 84 0.90 -13.34 -4.11
CA LEU A 84 0.31 -13.88 -2.88
C LEU A 84 -0.20 -15.32 -3.07
N VAL A 85 -0.78 -15.64 -4.23
CA VAL A 85 -1.28 -16.99 -4.55
C VAL A 85 -0.16 -18.03 -4.55
N THR A 86 1.05 -17.68 -5.01
CA THR A 86 2.24 -18.57 -5.00
C THR A 86 2.61 -19.04 -3.60
N TYR A 87 2.27 -18.28 -2.55
CA TYR A 87 2.50 -18.62 -1.14
C TYR A 87 1.18 -18.76 -0.37
N GLY A 88 0.11 -19.18 -1.06
CA GLY A 88 -1.25 -19.17 -0.53
C GLY A 88 -1.40 -19.93 0.79
N THR A 89 -0.75 -21.09 0.92
CA THR A 89 -0.82 -21.93 2.13
C THR A 89 -0.29 -21.23 3.38
N GLU A 90 0.78 -20.46 3.24
CA GLU A 90 1.43 -19.68 4.29
C GLU A 90 0.57 -18.48 4.66
N PHE A 91 0.00 -17.81 3.66
CA PHE A 91 -0.92 -16.69 3.86
C PHE A 91 -2.21 -17.11 4.57
N VAL A 92 -2.82 -18.24 4.20
CA VAL A 92 -4.01 -18.77 4.89
C VAL A 92 -3.70 -19.11 6.34
N LYS A 93 -2.61 -19.83 6.62
CA LYS A 93 -2.19 -20.14 8.00
C LYS A 93 -1.92 -18.88 8.82
N MET A 94 -1.36 -17.84 8.21
CA MET A 94 -1.15 -16.55 8.86
C MET A 94 -2.48 -15.86 9.15
N ALA A 95 -3.40 -15.83 8.19
CA ALA A 95 -4.73 -15.25 8.34
C ALA A 95 -5.52 -15.93 9.47
N ASP A 96 -5.52 -17.26 9.55
CA ASP A 96 -6.18 -18.01 10.62
C ASP A 96 -5.68 -17.61 12.01
N LYS A 97 -4.37 -17.37 12.15
CA LYS A 97 -3.78 -16.90 13.42
C LYS A 97 -4.19 -15.48 13.77
N ILE A 98 -4.34 -14.62 12.76
CA ILE A 98 -4.75 -13.21 12.94
C ILE A 98 -6.23 -13.13 13.30
N MET A 99 -7.09 -13.89 12.60
CA MET A 99 -8.55 -13.87 12.80
C MET A 99 -8.99 -14.37 14.19
N LYS A 100 -8.18 -15.22 14.83
CA LYS A 100 -8.42 -15.65 16.22
C LYS A 100 -8.13 -14.57 17.26
N ARG A 101 -7.49 -13.45 16.86
CA ARG A 101 -7.16 -12.33 17.75
C ARG A 101 -8.16 -11.19 17.55
N LYS A 102 -8.36 -10.37 18.58
CA LYS A 102 -9.10 -9.11 18.42
C LYS A 102 -8.36 -8.20 17.45
N LEU A 103 -9.09 -7.58 16.53
CA LEU A 103 -8.52 -6.62 15.58
C LEU A 103 -8.03 -5.37 16.33
N PRO A 104 -6.80 -4.91 16.10
CA PRO A 104 -6.31 -3.68 16.71
C PRO A 104 -7.03 -2.46 16.11
N ALA A 105 -7.16 -1.39 16.89
CA ALA A 105 -7.87 -0.18 16.48
C ALA A 105 -7.33 0.41 15.16
N ALA A 106 -6.02 0.37 14.93
CA ALA A 106 -5.42 0.84 13.67
C ALA A 106 -5.92 0.08 12.43
N VAL A 107 -6.18 -1.24 12.55
CA VAL A 107 -6.74 -2.04 11.45
C VAL A 107 -8.19 -1.65 11.22
N LEU A 108 -8.98 -1.43 12.28
CA LEU A 108 -10.36 -0.98 12.15
C LEU A 108 -10.44 0.40 11.48
N VAL A 109 -9.57 1.34 11.88
CA VAL A 109 -9.46 2.67 11.23
C VAL A 109 -9.13 2.52 9.75
N ASN A 110 -8.18 1.65 9.40
CA ASN A 110 -7.85 1.39 8.00
C ASN A 110 -9.04 0.81 7.21
N ILE A 111 -9.81 -0.12 7.79
CA ILE A 111 -11.03 -0.67 7.17
C ILE A 111 -12.06 0.44 6.92
N ILE A 112 -12.28 1.32 7.91
CA ILE A 112 -13.22 2.45 7.77
C ILE A 112 -12.77 3.41 6.66
N ILE A 113 -11.47 3.73 6.59
CA ILE A 113 -10.91 4.58 5.53
C ILE A 113 -11.21 3.96 4.15
N TRP A 114 -10.91 2.67 3.98
CA TRP A 114 -11.19 1.98 2.71
C TRP A 114 -12.67 1.96 2.35
N LEU A 115 -13.55 1.77 3.34
CA LEU A 115 -15.00 1.80 3.12
C LEU A 115 -15.46 3.19 2.61
N VAL A 116 -15.00 4.26 3.25
CA VAL A 116 -15.33 5.65 2.86
C VAL A 116 -14.82 5.95 1.45
N LEU A 117 -13.57 5.58 1.14
CA LEU A 117 -13.00 5.78 -0.20
C LEU A 117 -13.74 4.99 -1.28
N ALA A 118 -14.16 3.76 -0.99
CA ALA A 118 -14.91 2.94 -1.91
C ALA A 118 -16.30 3.52 -2.19
N ILE A 119 -17.01 3.95 -1.14
CA ILE A 119 -18.31 4.63 -1.28
C ILE A 119 -18.16 5.90 -2.11
N TRP A 120 -17.12 6.69 -1.85
CA TRP A 120 -16.86 7.92 -2.60
C TRP A 120 -16.61 7.64 -4.10
N ALA A 121 -15.82 6.63 -4.42
CA ALA A 121 -15.61 6.22 -5.81
C ALA A 121 -16.90 5.75 -6.49
N LEU A 122 -17.74 5.00 -5.78
CA LEU A 122 -19.04 4.57 -6.29
C LEU A 122 -19.97 5.75 -6.53
N VAL A 123 -20.05 6.71 -5.60
CA VAL A 123 -20.87 7.92 -5.79
C VAL A 123 -20.44 8.66 -7.04
N ILE A 124 -19.14 8.93 -7.22
CA ILE A 124 -18.63 9.63 -8.42
C ILE A 124 -18.89 8.84 -9.71
N LEU A 125 -18.89 7.51 -9.68
CA LEU A 125 -19.19 6.70 -10.86
C LEU A 125 -20.66 6.82 -11.31
N PHE A 126 -21.57 7.11 -10.38
CA PHE A 126 -23.01 7.16 -10.63
C PHE A 126 -23.59 8.58 -10.59
N THR A 127 -22.75 9.61 -10.48
CA THR A 127 -23.11 11.04 -10.55
C THR A 127 -22.37 11.73 -11.68
#